data_AF-W5T391-F1
#
_entry.id   AF-W5T391-F1
#
_cell.length_a   1.000
_cell.length_b   1.000
_cell.length_c   1.000
_cell.angle_alpha   90.00
_cell.angle_beta   90.00
_cell.angle_gamma   90.00
#
_symmetry.space_group_name_H-M   'P 1'
#
loop_
_entity.id
_entity.type
_entity.pdbx_description
1 polymer ?
#
loop_
_entity_poly.entity_id
_entity_poly.type
_entity_poly.pdbx_seq_one_letter_code
_entity_poly.pdbx_strand_id
1 'polypeptide(L)' 'NSRKYKKPLQRVEEVLGFISSNLEDDKRTVKPLRKINKETNVSEYRIRKYLSDLMARGLIIKEKQRLILNVNDTLKR' A
#
# COMPACT_ATOMS: atom_id res chain seq x y z
N ASN A 1 -6.04 -29.20 6.04
CA ASN A 1 -5.93 -27.94 5.26
C ASN A 1 -5.15 -26.89 6.02
N SER A 2 -3.84 -26.90 5.81
CA SER A 2 -2.87 -26.12 6.59
C SER A 2 -3.06 -24.62 6.33
N ARG A 3 -3.58 -23.90 7.33
CA ARG A 3 -3.35 -22.46 7.53
C ARG A 3 -1.84 -22.26 7.75
N LYS A 4 -1.04 -22.41 6.70
CA LYS A 4 0.40 -22.13 6.74
C LYS A 4 0.52 -20.62 6.86
N TYR A 5 1.13 -20.18 7.95
CA TYR A 5 1.64 -18.84 8.15
C TYR A 5 2.11 -18.24 6.81
N LYS A 6 1.32 -17.33 6.22
CA LYS A 6 1.75 -16.59 5.03
C LYS A 6 3.08 -15.93 5.41
N LYS A 7 4.15 -16.25 4.67
CA LYS A 7 5.46 -15.68 4.93
C LYS A 7 5.33 -14.15 4.95
N PRO A 8 6.08 -13.42 5.80
CA PRO A 8 6.01 -11.96 5.88
C PRO A 8 6.11 -11.28 4.50
N LEU A 9 6.88 -11.85 3.57
CA LEU A 9 7.00 -11.41 2.18
C LEU A 9 5.69 -11.50 1.37
N GLN A 10 4.96 -12.62 1.45
CA GLN A 10 3.66 -12.79 0.74
C GLN A 10 2.64 -11.75 1.22
N ARG A 11 2.68 -11.42 2.51
CA ARG A 11 1.80 -10.39 3.07
C ARG A 11 2.13 -8.98 2.52
N VAL A 12 3.40 -8.69 2.28
CA VAL A 12 3.85 -7.39 1.76
C VAL A 12 3.47 -7.24 0.30
N GLU A 13 3.64 -8.28 -0.51
CA GLU A 13 3.20 -8.27 -1.91
C GLU A 13 1.69 -8.08 -2.03
N GLU A 14 0.90 -8.73 -1.16
CA GLU A 14 -0.55 -8.53 -1.10
C GLU A 14 -0.94 -7.09 -0.71
N VAL A 15 -0.27 -6.54 0.31
CA VAL A 15 -0.51 -5.17 0.77
C VAL A 15 -0.08 -4.15 -0.29
N LEU A 16 1.06 -4.37 -0.93
CA LEU A 16 1.57 -3.54 -2.00
C LEU A 16 0.63 -3.59 -3.21
N GLY A 17 0.19 -4.78 -3.62
CA GLY A 17 -0.78 -4.95 -4.71
C GLY A 17 -2.10 -4.24 -4.42
N PHE A 18 -2.58 -4.31 -3.17
CA PHE A 18 -3.77 -3.56 -2.75
C PHE A 18 -3.57 -2.05 -2.83
N ILE A 19 -2.44 -1.51 -2.36
CA ILE A 19 -2.18 -0.06 -2.43
C ILE A 19 -1.94 0.40 -3.88
N SER A 20 -1.25 -0.39 -4.69
CA SER A 20 -0.99 -0.10 -6.11
C SER A 20 -2.26 -0.08 -6.97
N SER A 21 -3.28 -0.88 -6.63
CA SER A 21 -4.60 -0.80 -7.30
C SER A 21 -5.45 0.40 -6.86
N ASN A 22 -4.99 1.13 -5.83
CA ASN A 22 -5.67 2.29 -5.23
C ASN A 22 -4.86 3.58 -5.36
N LEU A 23 -4.11 3.71 -6.45
CA LEU A 23 -3.44 4.96 -6.83
C LEU A 23 -4.39 5.87 -7.62
N GLU A 24 -4.12 7.17 -7.60
CA GLU A 24 -4.75 8.15 -8.47
C GLU A 24 -4.32 7.94 -9.93
N ASP A 25 -4.88 8.73 -10.85
CA ASP A 25 -4.68 8.58 -12.30
C ASP A 25 -3.21 8.74 -12.74
N ASP A 26 -2.40 9.42 -11.93
CA ASP A 26 -0.95 9.54 -12.13
C ASP A 26 -0.17 8.24 -11.87
N LYS A 27 -0.86 7.17 -11.42
CA LYS A 27 -0.30 5.85 -11.08
C LYS A 27 0.83 5.92 -10.05
N ARG A 28 0.87 6.96 -9.23
CA ARG A 28 1.96 7.21 -8.28
C ARG A 28 1.45 7.65 -6.92
N THR A 29 0.47 8.55 -6.89
CA THR A 29 -0.13 9.09 -5.67
C THR A 29 -1.18 8.14 -5.12
N VAL A 30 -1.13 7.83 -3.82
CA VAL A 30 -2.16 7.02 -3.16
C VAL A 30 -3.45 7.83 -3.04
N LYS A 31 -4.59 7.23 -3.42
CA LYS A 31 -5.92 7.84 -3.24
C LYS A 31 -6.18 8.24 -1.77
N PRO A 32 -7.00 9.28 -1.50
CA PRO A 32 -7.46 9.58 -0.16
C PRO A 32 -8.08 8.36 0.54
N LEU A 33 -7.79 8.19 1.83
CA LEU A 33 -8.29 7.05 2.62
C LEU A 33 -9.81 6.87 2.52
N ARG A 34 -10.56 7.97 2.53
CA ARG A 34 -12.01 7.99 2.36
C ARG A 34 -12.46 7.39 1.02
N LYS A 35 -11.72 7.70 -0.06
CA LYS A 35 -12.00 7.18 -1.42
C LYS A 35 -11.72 5.68 -1.47
N ILE A 36 -10.58 5.24 -0.95
CA ILE A 36 -10.22 3.81 -0.85
C ILE A 36 -11.25 3.05 0.01
N ASN A 37 -11.63 3.59 1.16
CA ASN A 37 -12.63 2.99 2.03
C ASN A 37 -13.98 2.81 1.31
N LYS A 38 -14.45 3.84 0.60
CA LYS A 38 -15.70 3.79 -0.17
C LYS A 38 -15.64 2.78 -1.32
N GLU A 39 -14.51 2.68 -2.02
CA GLU A 39 -14.34 1.80 -3.19
C GLU A 39 -14.10 0.34 -2.81
N THR A 40 -13.45 0.07 -1.67
CA THR A 40 -13.00 -1.29 -1.28
C THR A 40 -13.69 -1.87 -0.06
N ASN A 41 -14.47 -1.05 0.67
CA ASN A 41 -15.06 -1.37 1.97
C ASN A 41 -14.02 -1.78 3.04
N VAL A 42 -12.73 -1.48 2.82
CA VAL A 42 -11.66 -1.69 3.81
C VAL A 42 -11.63 -0.50 4.76
N SER A 43 -11.63 -0.74 6.07
CA SER A 43 -11.61 0.34 7.06
C SER A 43 -10.38 1.24 6.91
N GLU A 44 -10.55 2.54 7.13
CA GLU A 44 -9.44 3.50 7.10
C GLU A 44 -8.31 3.12 8.06
N TYR A 45 -8.64 2.53 9.22
CA TYR A 45 -7.65 2.01 10.16
C TYR A 45 -6.75 0.93 9.52
N ARG A 46 -7.35 -0.01 8.79
CA ARG A 46 -6.60 -1.08 8.12
C ARG A 46 -5.76 -0.55 6.96
N ILE A 47 -6.28 0.41 6.21
CA ILE A 47 -5.53 1.11 5.14
C ILE A 47 -4.33 1.87 5.74
N ARG A 48 -4.50 2.57 6.86
CA ARG A 48 -3.39 3.23 7.58
C ARG A 48 -2.32 2.23 8.02
N LYS A 49 -2.72 1.06 8.49
CA LYS A 49 -1.77 -0.01 8.87
C LYS A 49 -0.98 -0.52 7.67
N TYR A 50 -1.64 -0.69 6.52
CA TYR A 50 -0.99 -1.06 5.26
C TYR A 50 0.04 -0.01 4.83
N LEU A 51 -0.36 1.26 4.81
CA LEU A 51 0.53 2.36 4.47
C LEU A 51 1.71 2.47 5.44
N SER A 52 1.48 2.29 6.74
CA SER A 52 2.54 2.31 7.74
C SER A 52 3.58 1.19 7.54
N ASP A 53 3.14 -0.03 7.20
CA ASP A 53 4.05 -1.16 6.91
C ASP A 53 4.86 -0.89 5.63
N LEU A 54 4.23 -0.35 4.58
CA LEU A 54 4.94 0.01 3.34
C LEU A 54 5.90 1.20 3.53
N MET A 55 5.54 2.19 4.36
CA MET A 55 6.43 3.31 4.71
C MET A 55 7.65 2.85 5.49
N ALA A 56 7.48 1.95 6.47
CA ALA A 56 8.59 1.39 7.24
C ALA A 56 9.59 0.61 6.35
N ARG A 57 9.14 0.16 5.17
CA ARG A 57 9.94 -0.55 4.16
C ARG A 57 10.48 0.35 3.06
N GLY A 58 10.21 1.66 3.10
CA GLY A 58 10.61 2.60 2.06
C GLY A 58 9.80 2.52 0.75
N LEU A 59 8.75 1.69 0.69
CA LEU A 59 7.93 1.49 -0.51
C LEU A 59 6.90 2.61 -0.72
N ILE A 60 6.50 3.30 0.34
CA ILE A 60 5.68 4.51 0.28
C ILE A 60 6.47 5.64 0.93
N ILE A 61 6.53 6.79 0.26
CA ILE A 61 7.13 8.01 0.78
C ILE A 61 6.07 9.10 0.91
N LYS A 62 6.33 10.05 1.80
CA LYS A 62 5.51 11.26 1.93
C LYS A 62 6.22 12.41 1.22
N GLU A 63 5.67 12.86 0.10
CA GLU A 63 6.11 14.09 -0.57
C GLU A 63 5.11 15.19 -0.26
N LYS A 64 5.56 16.24 0.44
CA LYS A 64 4.69 17.32 0.95
C LYS A 64 3.53 16.74 1.78
N GLN A 65 2.31 16.82 1.26
CA GLN A 65 1.09 16.31 1.90
C GLN A 65 0.54 15.02 1.26
N ARG A 66 1.24 14.45 0.28
CA ARG A 66 0.78 13.29 -0.49
C ARG A 66 1.61 12.05 -0.17
N LEU A 67 0.96 10.89 -0.17
CA LEU A 67 1.61 9.59 -0.07
C LEU A 67 1.84 9.06 -1.47
N ILE A 68 3.05 8.61 -1.74
CA ILE A 68 3.52 8.30 -3.09
C ILE A 68 4.21 6.94 -3.07
N LEU A 69 3.88 6.11 -4.06
CA LEU A 69 4.56 4.85 -4.31
C LEU A 69 6.01 5.12 -4.75
N ASN A 70 6.97 4.59 -4.01
CA ASN A 70 8.40 4.74 -4.30
C ASN A 70 8.83 3.75 -5.39
N VAL A 71 8.65 4.18 -6.64
CA VAL A 71 8.94 3.37 -7.84
C VAL A 71 10.44 3.04 -7.99
N ASN A 72 11.32 3.87 -7.38
CA ASN A 72 12.77 3.71 -7.47
C ASN A 72 13.30 2.53 -6.63
N ASP A 73 12.60 2.11 -5.58
CA ASP A 73 12.96 0.91 -4.81
C ASP A 73 12.34 -0.37 -5.42
N THR A 74 11.17 -0.26 -6.05
CA THR A 74 10.51 -1.42 -6.67
C THR A 74 11.24 -1.98 -7.90
N LEU A 75 12.14 -1.19 -8.50
CA LEU A 75 12.95 -1.57 -9.67
C LEU A 75 14.38 -2.00 -9.33
N LYS A 76 14.80 -1.92 -8.05
CA LYS A 76 16.08 -2.50 -7.59
C LYS A 76 15.85 -3.97 -7.20
N ARG A 77 15.61 -4.83 -8.19
CA ARG A 77 15.76 -6.28 -8.07
C ARG A 77 16.73 -6.78 -9.12
#